data_AF-A0AAE0SSS8-F1
#
_entry.id   AF-A0AAE0SSS8-F1
#
_cell.length_a   1.000
_cell.length_b   1.000
_cell.length_c   1.000
_cell.angle_alpha   90.00
_cell.angle_beta   90.00
_cell.angle_gamma   90.00
#
_symmetry.space_group_name_H-M   'P 1'
#
loop_
_entity.id
_entity.type
_entity.pdbx_description
1 polymer ?
#
loop_
_entity_poly.entity_id
_entity_poly.type
_entity_poly.pdbx_seq_one_letter_code
_entity_poly.pdbx_strand_id
1 'polypeptide(L)'
;MNGIIIIIIIIIIIIIIIIIIIIIIIQDAAWDDGFVYVNNTKNISVRFLRKKIIQCRVQAIVISQNRKLDPSHGCAKVVLNAAGGSVWDDLKKQTGGNCQEPGTVLVTTGGALEEISHIIHIVAPIWANYKNRTGKMECLYRLQKALLTCFQKCVEKSLTSVAFPAIGTGTLYFYYHCVHTIQLICSYITSVCGTENRV
;
A
#
# COMPACT_ATOMS: atom_id res chain seq x y z
N MET A 1 -8.54 9.08 -33.89
CA MET A 1 -8.70 10.15 -32.88
C MET A 1 -8.37 9.70 -31.43
N ASN A 2 -7.70 8.56 -31.19
CA ASN A 2 -7.77 7.91 -29.87
C ASN A 2 -6.44 7.81 -29.09
N GLY A 3 -5.28 7.88 -29.75
CA GLY A 3 -3.99 7.76 -29.05
C GLY A 3 -3.58 9.02 -28.29
N ILE A 4 -3.79 10.19 -28.90
CA ILE A 4 -3.38 11.49 -28.33
C ILE A 4 -4.21 11.83 -27.10
N ILE A 5 -5.51 11.54 -27.11
CA ILE A 5 -6.42 11.80 -25.98
C ILE A 5 -6.03 10.94 -24.76
N ILE A 6 -5.69 9.66 -24.98
CA ILE A 6 -5.23 8.77 -23.90
C ILE A 6 -3.92 9.27 -23.27
N ILE A 7 -2.97 9.72 -24.10
CA ILE A 7 -1.70 10.29 -23.62
C ILE A 7 -1.95 11.55 -22.78
N ILE A 8 -2.86 12.43 -23.23
CA ILE A 8 -3.24 13.63 -22.48
C ILE A 8 -3.87 13.28 -21.12
N ILE A 9 -4.76 12.29 -21.08
CA ILE A 9 -5.39 11.83 -19.82
C ILE A 9 -4.34 11.28 -18.85
N ILE A 10 -3.40 10.46 -19.34
CA ILE A 10 -2.31 9.92 -18.52
C ILE A 10 -1.42 11.04 -17.97
N ILE A 11 -1.08 12.04 -18.81
CA ILE A 11 -0.30 13.20 -18.39
C ILE A 11 -1.06 13.99 -17.31
N ILE A 12 -2.36 14.22 -17.46
CA ILE A 12 -3.19 14.92 -16.48
C ILE A 12 -3.22 14.14 -15.15
N ILE A 13 -3.39 12.82 -15.18
CA ILE A 13 -3.38 11.99 -13.96
C ILE A 13 -2.01 12.06 -13.27
N ILE A 14 -0.91 11.98 -14.03
CA ILE A 14 0.45 12.10 -13.49
C ILE A 14 0.65 13.48 -12.86
N ILE A 15 0.21 14.56 -13.52
CA ILE A 15 0.28 15.93 -13.00
C ILE A 15 -0.52 16.05 -11.69
N ILE A 16 -1.74 15.50 -11.63
CA ILE A 16 -2.56 15.50 -10.41
C ILE A 16 -1.85 14.75 -9.28
N ILE A 17 -1.27 13.57 -9.55
CA ILE A 17 -0.52 12.80 -8.55
C ILE A 17 0.71 13.56 -8.06
N ILE A 18 1.46 14.20 -8.97
CA ILE A 18 2.62 15.04 -8.63
C ILE A 18 2.18 16.23 -7.78
N ILE A 19 1.10 16.91 -8.14
CA ILE A 19 0.54 18.03 -7.37
C ILE A 19 0.12 17.56 -5.97
N ILE A 20 -0.55 16.41 -5.84
CA ILE A 20 -0.92 15.83 -4.55
C ILE A 20 0.32 15.54 -3.70
N ILE A 21 1.38 14.99 -4.30
CA ILE A 21 2.63 14.69 -3.58
C ILE A 21 3.35 15.98 -3.17
N ILE A 22 3.41 16.97 -4.05
CA ILE A 22 3.97 18.30 -3.75
C ILE A 22 3.18 18.96 -2.62
N ILE A 23 1.85 18.89 -2.64
CA ILE A 23 0.98 19.41 -1.57
C ILE A 23 1.24 18.70 -0.24
N ILE A 24 1.36 17.37 -0.26
CA ILE A 24 1.72 16.55 0.93
C ILE A 24 3.10 16.96 1.49
N ILE A 25 4.03 17.36 0.63
CA ILE A 25 5.40 17.75 1.01
C ILE A 25 5.48 19.22 1.46
N ILE A 26 4.71 20.14 0.87
CA ILE A 26 4.91 21.60 1.02
C ILE A 26 4.04 22.26 2.11
N GLN A 27 2.84 21.76 2.44
CA GLN A 27 1.91 22.53 3.30
C GLN A 27 1.83 22.06 4.75
N ASP A 28 2.40 22.88 5.64
CA ASP A 28 2.40 22.72 7.10
C ASP A 28 1.17 23.34 7.81
N ALA A 29 0.09 23.67 7.11
CA ALA A 29 -1.08 24.26 7.77
C ALA A 29 -2.40 23.91 7.08
N ALA A 30 -3.35 23.45 7.91
CA ALA A 30 -4.78 23.34 7.67
C ALA A 30 -5.23 22.48 6.47
N TRP A 31 -5.28 21.16 6.67
CA TRP A 31 -6.20 20.31 5.92
C TRP A 31 -7.19 19.71 6.91
N ASP A 32 -8.48 20.02 6.76
CA ASP A 32 -9.56 19.22 7.32
C ASP A 32 -9.60 17.89 6.55
N ASP A 33 -9.32 16.79 7.26
CA ASP A 33 -9.73 15.41 7.02
C ASP A 33 -9.89 14.88 5.57
N GLY A 34 -8.89 15.12 4.71
CA GLY A 34 -8.57 14.25 3.58
C GLY A 34 -9.24 14.54 2.23
N PHE A 35 -8.57 14.12 1.16
CA PHE A 35 -9.02 14.26 -0.24
C PHE A 35 -9.60 12.94 -0.75
N VAL A 36 -10.76 12.98 -1.42
CA VAL A 36 -11.46 11.79 -1.92
C VAL A 36 -11.48 11.80 -3.46
N TYR A 37 -10.94 10.75 -4.06
CA TYR A 37 -11.09 10.44 -5.48
C TYR A 37 -12.07 9.28 -5.64
N VAL A 38 -13.21 9.50 -6.32
CA VAL A 38 -14.21 8.46 -6.60
C VAL A 38 -14.18 8.12 -8.08
N ASN A 39 -14.09 6.82 -8.41
CA ASN A 39 -14.24 6.36 -9.78
C ASN A 39 -15.66 5.78 -9.99
N ASN A 40 -16.45 6.46 -10.83
CA ASN A 40 -17.86 6.16 -11.07
C ASN A 40 -18.13 4.88 -11.89
N THR A 41 -17.11 4.15 -12.34
CA THR A 41 -17.35 2.97 -13.20
C THR A 41 -17.66 1.68 -12.41
N LYS A 42 -17.23 1.54 -11.15
CA LYS A 42 -17.49 0.33 -10.32
C LYS A 42 -17.69 0.58 -8.81
N ASN A 43 -18.16 1.77 -8.40
CA ASN A 43 -18.34 2.12 -6.97
C ASN A 43 -17.06 1.96 -6.11
N ILE A 44 -15.87 2.17 -6.69
CA ILE A 44 -14.60 2.18 -5.93
C ILE A 44 -14.27 3.63 -5.55
N SER A 45 -14.05 3.87 -4.25
CA SER A 45 -13.57 5.16 -3.72
C SER A 45 -12.15 5.04 -3.18
N VAL A 46 -11.29 5.98 -3.56
CA VAL A 46 -9.92 6.13 -3.08
C VAL A 46 -9.87 7.40 -2.24
N ARG A 47 -9.29 7.32 -1.03
CA ARG A 47 -9.18 8.45 -0.11
C ARG A 47 -7.73 8.65 0.30
N PHE A 48 -7.26 9.89 0.21
CA PHE A 48 -5.97 10.33 0.69
C PHE A 48 -6.19 11.01 2.04
N LEU A 49 -5.76 10.35 3.12
CA LEU A 49 -6.01 10.80 4.49
C LEU A 49 -4.69 11.10 5.19
N ARG A 50 -4.58 12.27 5.82
CA ARG A 50 -3.47 12.61 6.72
C ARG A 50 -3.85 12.23 8.14
N LYS A 51 -3.66 10.96 8.52
CA LYS A 51 -3.89 10.48 9.89
C LYS A 51 -3.09 9.23 10.22
N LYS A 52 -3.09 8.81 11.49
CA LYS A 52 -2.50 7.51 11.87
C LYS A 52 -3.29 6.40 11.21
N ILE A 53 -2.62 5.42 10.60
CA ILE A 53 -3.30 4.33 9.89
C ILE A 53 -4.23 3.51 10.81
N ILE A 54 -3.90 3.41 12.10
CA ILE A 54 -4.74 2.74 13.11
C ILE A 54 -6.05 3.49 13.41
N GLN A 55 -6.18 4.75 12.96
CA GLN A 55 -7.42 5.55 13.08
C GLN A 55 -8.24 5.49 11.78
N CYS A 56 -7.83 4.69 10.79
CA CYS A 56 -8.60 4.46 9.58
C CYS A 56 -9.75 3.51 9.86
N ARG A 57 -10.99 3.95 9.59
CA ARG A 57 -12.19 3.11 9.58
C ARG A 57 -12.23 2.26 8.32
N VAL A 58 -11.46 1.18 8.32
CA VAL A 58 -11.32 0.22 7.23
C VAL A 58 -11.20 -1.19 7.80
N GLN A 59 -11.59 -2.19 7.02
CA GLN A 59 -11.52 -3.58 7.47
C GLN A 59 -10.08 -4.10 7.55
N ALA A 60 -9.20 -3.64 6.66
CA ALA A 60 -7.79 -4.02 6.70
C ALA A 60 -6.85 -2.82 6.62
N ILE A 61 -5.71 -2.96 7.29
CA ILE A 61 -4.58 -2.04 7.12
C ILE A 61 -3.38 -2.79 6.58
N VAL A 62 -2.57 -2.11 5.78
CA VAL A 62 -1.31 -2.64 5.26
C VAL A 62 -0.16 -2.09 6.08
N ILE A 63 0.84 -2.91 6.36
CA ILE A 63 2.11 -2.44 6.94
C ILE A 63 3.30 -3.01 6.19
N SER A 64 4.37 -2.21 6.11
CA SER A 64 5.66 -2.67 5.60
C SER A 64 6.49 -3.26 6.73
N GLN A 65 6.93 -4.49 6.55
CA GLN A 65 7.73 -5.26 7.49
C GLN A 65 9.15 -5.48 6.95
N ASN A 66 10.08 -5.72 7.87
CA ASN A 66 11.38 -6.29 7.52
C ASN A 66 11.29 -7.82 7.39
N ARG A 67 12.38 -8.46 6.95
CA ARG A 67 12.43 -9.92 6.75
C ARG A 67 12.15 -10.72 8.02
N LYS A 68 12.43 -10.18 9.21
CA LYS A 68 12.19 -10.85 10.51
C LYS A 68 10.77 -10.64 11.03
N LEU A 69 9.97 -9.79 10.38
CA LEU A 69 8.61 -9.43 10.80
C LEU A 69 8.55 -8.87 12.23
N ASP A 70 9.63 -8.23 12.67
CA ASP A 70 9.72 -7.68 14.03
C ASP A 70 9.21 -6.22 14.11
N PRO A 71 8.65 -5.79 15.26
CA PRO A 71 8.08 -4.45 15.45
C PRO A 71 9.15 -3.37 15.70
N SER A 72 10.22 -3.34 14.90
CA SER A 72 11.38 -2.51 15.24
C SER A 72 11.25 -1.04 14.80
N HIS A 73 10.53 -0.73 13.71
CA HIS A 73 10.60 0.60 13.10
C HIS A 73 9.29 1.10 12.45
N GLY A 74 9.15 2.43 12.37
CA GLY A 74 8.16 3.11 11.54
C GLY A 74 6.70 2.79 11.86
N CYS A 75 5.86 2.76 10.81
CA CYS A 75 4.43 2.48 10.90
C CYS A 75 4.14 1.09 11.51
N ALA A 76 4.96 0.08 11.18
CA ALA A 76 4.79 -1.28 11.69
C ALA A 76 4.91 -1.34 13.22
N LYS A 77 5.84 -0.60 13.83
CA LYS A 77 5.97 -0.52 15.28
C LYS A 77 4.70 0.02 15.94
N VAL A 78 4.13 1.10 15.41
CA VAL A 78 2.91 1.72 15.96
C VAL A 78 1.73 0.74 15.86
N VAL A 79 1.56 0.11 14.69
CA VAL A 79 0.46 -0.83 14.45
C VAL A 79 0.60 -2.07 15.32
N LEU A 80 1.76 -2.72 15.34
CA LEU A 80 1.96 -3.97 16.09
C LEU A 80 1.88 -3.76 17.60
N ASN A 81 2.36 -2.62 18.12
CA ASN A 81 2.20 -2.29 19.53
C ASN A 81 0.71 -2.14 19.90
N ALA A 82 -0.09 -1.52 19.03
CA ALA A 82 -1.52 -1.34 19.26
C ALA A 82 -2.32 -2.64 19.04
N ALA A 83 -1.89 -3.50 18.11
CA ALA A 83 -2.53 -4.77 17.82
C ALA A 83 -2.23 -5.86 18.87
N GLY A 84 -1.16 -5.71 19.65
CA GLY A 84 -0.82 -6.63 20.74
C GLY A 84 -0.18 -7.94 20.27
N GLY A 85 0.13 -8.81 21.24
CA GLY A 85 0.99 -9.99 21.05
C GLY A 85 0.42 -11.08 20.14
N SER A 86 -0.91 -11.20 20.03
CA SER A 86 -1.56 -12.26 19.23
C SER A 86 -1.18 -12.19 17.75
N VAL A 87 -0.94 -11.00 17.22
CA VAL A 87 -0.47 -10.80 15.84
C VAL A 87 0.92 -11.41 15.64
N TRP A 88 1.81 -11.25 16.63
CA TRP A 88 3.15 -11.83 16.53
C TRP A 88 3.08 -13.36 16.59
N ASP A 89 2.30 -13.92 17.52
CA ASP A 89 2.19 -15.37 17.65
C ASP A 89 1.66 -16.02 16.34
N ASP A 90 0.70 -15.38 15.69
CA ASP A 90 0.20 -15.79 14.36
C ASP A 90 1.30 -15.72 13.28
N LEU A 91 2.04 -14.60 13.20
CA LEU A 91 3.16 -14.48 12.25
C LEU A 91 4.24 -15.54 12.48
N LYS A 92 4.61 -15.81 13.75
CA LYS A 92 5.56 -16.86 14.11
C LYS A 92 5.06 -18.22 13.67
N LYS A 93 3.77 -18.51 13.90
CA LYS A 93 3.14 -19.77 13.47
C LYS A 93 3.13 -19.93 11.96
N GLN A 94 2.79 -18.89 11.20
CA GLN A 94 2.77 -18.92 9.73
C GLN A 94 4.15 -19.10 9.11
N THR A 95 5.19 -18.56 9.75
CA THR A 95 6.56 -18.53 9.21
C THR A 95 7.50 -19.58 9.79
N GLY A 96 7.08 -20.26 10.86
CA GLY A 96 7.98 -21.05 11.71
C GLY A 96 9.07 -20.21 12.38
N GLY A 97 8.88 -18.89 12.48
CA GLY A 97 9.90 -17.96 12.97
C GLY A 97 11.03 -17.66 11.98
N ASN A 98 10.91 -18.11 10.73
CA ASN A 98 11.95 -17.90 9.72
C ASN A 98 11.88 -16.51 9.08
N CYS A 99 13.05 -16.01 8.65
CA CYS A 99 13.12 -14.82 7.82
C CYS A 99 12.33 -15.02 6.51
N GLN A 100 11.62 -13.98 6.11
CA GLN A 100 10.84 -13.94 4.89
C GLN A 100 11.58 -13.22 3.76
N GLU A 101 11.23 -13.57 2.53
CA GLU A 101 11.81 -12.93 1.35
C GLU A 101 11.13 -11.59 1.02
N PRO A 102 11.86 -10.61 0.48
CA PRO A 102 11.24 -9.40 -0.06
C PRO A 102 10.19 -9.73 -1.13
N GLY A 103 8.99 -9.18 -0.95
CA GLY A 103 7.80 -9.45 -1.75
C GLY A 103 6.80 -10.39 -1.09
N THR A 104 7.15 -11.04 0.03
CA THR A 104 6.22 -11.88 0.80
C THR A 104 5.08 -11.05 1.38
N VAL A 105 3.86 -11.60 1.33
CA VAL A 105 2.64 -11.01 1.89
C VAL A 105 1.99 -12.00 2.84
N LEU A 106 1.79 -11.59 4.09
CA LEU A 106 1.13 -12.37 5.14
C LEU A 106 -0.12 -11.63 5.62
N VAL A 107 -1.06 -12.36 6.20
CA VAL A 107 -2.30 -11.79 6.74
C VAL A 107 -2.53 -12.33 8.13
N THR A 108 -2.82 -11.45 9.07
CA THR A 108 -3.25 -11.78 10.44
C THR A 108 -4.59 -11.14 10.73
N THR A 109 -5.19 -11.47 11.88
CA THR A 109 -6.25 -10.64 12.46
C THR A 109 -5.71 -9.26 12.86
N GLY A 110 -6.61 -8.33 13.19
CA GLY A 110 -6.25 -7.03 13.77
C GLY A 110 -5.72 -7.08 15.19
N GLY A 111 -5.71 -8.25 15.84
CA GLY A 111 -5.39 -8.38 17.25
C GLY A 111 -6.34 -7.54 18.11
N ALA A 112 -5.78 -6.63 18.91
CA ALA A 112 -6.53 -5.71 19.78
C ALA A 112 -7.09 -4.46 19.07
N LEU A 113 -6.90 -4.32 17.74
CA LEU A 113 -7.49 -3.23 16.97
C LEU A 113 -8.95 -3.54 16.63
N GLU A 114 -9.89 -3.14 17.49
CA GLU A 114 -11.31 -3.51 17.35
C GLU A 114 -11.95 -3.09 16.01
N GLU A 115 -11.59 -1.91 15.48
CA GLU A 115 -12.13 -1.40 14.22
C GLU A 115 -11.48 -2.01 12.96
N ILE A 116 -10.41 -2.79 13.12
CA ILE A 116 -9.60 -3.35 12.02
C ILE A 116 -9.64 -4.87 12.13
N SER A 117 -10.28 -5.55 11.19
CA SER A 117 -10.40 -7.01 11.25
C SER A 117 -9.11 -7.73 10.83
N HIS A 118 -8.32 -7.13 9.94
CA HIS A 118 -7.12 -7.76 9.39
C HIS A 118 -5.93 -6.80 9.26
N ILE A 119 -4.72 -7.34 9.44
CA ILE A 119 -3.47 -6.65 9.09
C ILE A 119 -2.81 -7.43 7.97
N ILE A 120 -2.49 -6.74 6.88
CA ILE A 120 -1.73 -7.29 5.76
C ILE A 120 -0.28 -6.83 5.88
N HIS A 121 0.61 -7.79 6.05
CA HIS A 121 2.04 -7.57 6.27
C HIS A 121 2.79 -7.77 4.97
N ILE A 122 3.40 -6.71 4.46
CA ILE A 122 4.23 -6.77 3.25
C ILE A 122 5.71 -6.72 3.66
N VAL A 123 6.47 -7.76 3.35
CA VAL A 123 7.93 -7.74 3.48
C VAL A 123 8.49 -6.92 2.32
N ALA A 124 8.71 -5.63 2.56
CA ALA A 124 9.04 -4.70 1.49
C ALA A 124 10.51 -4.86 1.05
N PRO A 125 10.81 -4.83 -0.26
CA PRO A 125 12.19 -4.74 -0.73
C PRO A 125 12.78 -3.36 -0.38
N ILE A 126 14.03 -3.35 0.12
CA ILE A 126 14.73 -2.14 0.54
C ILE A 126 15.56 -1.63 -0.63
N TRP A 127 15.27 -0.44 -1.16
CA TRP A 127 15.93 0.11 -2.36
C TRP A 127 17.45 0.06 -2.32
N ALA A 128 18.00 0.46 -1.17
CA ALA A 128 19.43 0.63 -0.98
C ALA A 128 20.21 -0.67 -1.17
N ASN A 129 19.54 -1.82 -0.98
CA ASN A 129 20.15 -3.14 -1.16
C ASN A 129 20.31 -3.50 -2.65
N TYR A 130 19.62 -2.82 -3.55
CA TYR A 130 19.70 -3.03 -4.98
C TYR A 130 20.58 -1.93 -5.59
N LYS A 131 21.78 -2.25 -6.08
CA LYS A 131 22.78 -1.22 -6.48
C LYS A 131 22.73 -0.85 -7.96
N ASN A 132 22.55 -1.83 -8.84
CA ASN A 132 22.55 -1.64 -10.29
C ASN A 132 21.13 -1.52 -10.86
N ARG A 133 21.01 -1.05 -12.10
CA ARG A 133 19.72 -0.85 -12.78
C ARG A 133 18.84 -2.10 -12.77
N THR A 134 19.41 -3.27 -13.05
CA THR A 134 18.68 -4.55 -13.04
C THR A 134 18.12 -4.86 -11.66
N GLY A 135 18.91 -4.67 -10.60
CA GLY A 135 18.46 -4.83 -9.22
C GLY A 135 17.38 -3.83 -8.85
N LYS A 136 17.50 -2.56 -9.29
CA LYS A 136 16.45 -1.56 -9.08
C LYS A 136 15.12 -1.99 -9.72
N MET A 137 15.16 -2.55 -10.93
CA MET A 137 13.98 -3.11 -11.60
C MET A 137 13.39 -4.30 -10.83
N GLU A 138 14.24 -5.18 -10.31
CA GLU A 138 13.81 -6.33 -9.49
C GLU A 138 13.15 -5.88 -8.17
N CYS A 139 13.70 -4.86 -7.52
CA CYS A 139 13.09 -4.24 -6.34
C CYS A 139 11.66 -3.75 -6.64
N LEU A 140 11.48 -3.14 -7.82
CA LEU A 140 10.18 -2.64 -8.23
C LEU A 140 9.19 -3.74 -8.54
N TYR A 141 9.65 -4.74 -9.28
CA TYR A 141 8.86 -5.91 -9.60
C TYR A 141 8.36 -6.61 -8.34
N ARG A 142 9.22 -6.79 -7.32
CA ARG A 142 8.83 -7.37 -6.03
C ARG A 142 7.80 -6.54 -5.28
N LEU A 143 7.96 -5.21 -5.25
CA LEU A 143 6.98 -4.33 -4.63
C LEU A 143 5.63 -4.39 -5.35
N GLN A 144 5.64 -4.35 -6.68
CA GLN A 144 4.44 -4.47 -7.49
C GLN A 144 3.72 -5.79 -7.24
N LYS A 145 4.47 -6.90 -7.27
CA LYS A 145 3.93 -8.23 -7.00
C LYS A 145 3.30 -8.30 -5.60
N ALA A 146 3.97 -7.76 -4.58
CA ALA A 146 3.43 -7.74 -3.22
C ALA A 146 2.14 -6.92 -3.10
N LEU A 147 2.05 -5.77 -3.77
CA LEU A 147 0.83 -4.97 -3.78
C LEU A 147 -0.32 -5.70 -4.49
N LEU A 148 -0.06 -6.37 -5.60
CA LEU A 148 -1.07 -7.20 -6.29
C LEU A 148 -1.53 -8.35 -5.41
N THR A 149 -0.61 -9.05 -4.74
CA THR A 149 -0.93 -10.11 -3.79
C THR A 149 -1.72 -9.58 -2.58
N CYS A 150 -1.41 -8.38 -2.10
CA CYS A 150 -2.21 -7.71 -1.05
C CYS A 150 -3.67 -7.55 -1.49
N PHE A 151 -3.93 -7.07 -2.70
CA PHE A 151 -5.30 -6.94 -3.20
C PHE A 151 -5.98 -8.31 -3.40
N GLN A 152 -5.25 -9.31 -3.90
CA GLN A 152 -5.77 -10.69 -3.98
C GLN A 152 -6.18 -11.20 -2.59
N LYS A 153 -5.38 -10.96 -1.56
CA LYS A 153 -5.72 -11.32 -0.17
C LYS A 153 -6.95 -10.58 0.34
N CYS A 154 -7.15 -9.31 -0.04
CA CYS A 154 -8.39 -8.60 0.26
C CYS A 154 -9.61 -9.30 -0.36
N VAL A 155 -9.51 -9.71 -1.63
CA VAL A 155 -10.59 -10.43 -2.32
C VAL A 155 -10.87 -11.79 -1.68
N GLU A 156 -9.82 -12.59 -1.41
CA GLU A 156 -9.93 -13.91 -0.76
C GLU A 156 -10.61 -13.84 0.61
N LYS A 157 -10.42 -12.73 1.33
CA LYS A 157 -11.01 -12.47 2.65
C LYS A 157 -12.31 -11.67 2.60
N SER A 158 -12.83 -11.40 1.41
CA SER A 158 -14.06 -10.61 1.19
C SER A 158 -14.01 -9.22 1.86
N LEU A 159 -12.85 -8.58 1.84
CA LEU A 159 -12.62 -7.24 2.39
C LEU A 159 -13.03 -6.17 1.38
N THR A 160 -13.86 -5.23 1.81
CA THR A 160 -14.42 -4.11 1.04
C THR A 160 -13.66 -2.79 1.26
N SER A 161 -12.77 -2.73 2.25
CA SER A 161 -11.95 -1.54 2.52
C SER A 161 -10.57 -1.88 3.06
N VAL A 162 -9.55 -1.22 2.52
CA VAL A 162 -8.16 -1.36 2.93
C VAL A 162 -7.47 0.00 2.95
N ALA A 163 -6.68 0.28 3.99
CA ALA A 163 -5.81 1.46 4.06
C ALA A 163 -4.34 1.08 3.89
N PHE A 164 -3.64 1.90 3.11
CA PHE A 164 -2.20 1.79 2.92
C PHE A 164 -1.51 2.97 3.62
N PRO A 165 -0.33 2.76 4.26
CA PRO A 165 0.51 3.86 4.67
C PRO A 165 1.13 4.48 3.40
N ALA A 166 1.90 5.56 3.55
CA ALA A 166 2.74 6.07 2.47
C ALA A 166 3.90 5.07 2.20
N ILE A 167 3.59 3.95 1.55
CA ILE A 167 4.53 2.88 1.22
C ILE A 167 5.64 3.47 0.33
N GLY A 168 6.89 3.22 0.72
CA GLY A 168 8.07 3.82 0.08
C GLY A 168 8.65 5.03 0.83
N THR A 169 7.94 5.58 1.82
CA THR A 169 8.50 6.60 2.73
C THR A 169 9.23 5.98 3.93
N GLY A 170 10.10 6.74 4.59
CA GLY A 170 10.77 6.32 5.82
C GLY A 170 11.95 5.36 5.59
N THR A 171 12.05 4.30 6.41
CA THR A 171 13.20 3.35 6.44
C THR A 171 13.39 2.54 5.17
N LEU A 172 12.48 2.64 4.20
CA LEU A 172 12.63 2.09 2.86
C LEU A 172 13.47 2.99 1.93
N TYR A 173 13.78 4.23 2.35
CA TYR A 173 14.63 5.25 1.70
C TYR A 173 14.31 5.52 0.22
N PHE A 174 13.07 5.93 -0.08
CA PHE A 174 12.51 5.75 -1.42
C PHE A 174 11.55 6.85 -1.92
N TYR A 175 12.00 8.10 -2.02
CA TYR A 175 11.15 9.24 -2.43
C TYR A 175 10.50 9.11 -3.82
N TYR A 176 11.17 8.52 -4.82
CA TYR A 176 10.64 8.35 -6.18
C TYR A 176 9.46 7.37 -6.30
N HIS A 177 9.14 6.60 -5.25
CA HIS A 177 8.24 5.44 -5.35
C HIS A 177 6.88 5.62 -4.68
N CYS A 178 6.66 6.73 -3.98
CA CYS A 178 5.30 7.09 -3.57
C CYS A 178 4.42 7.28 -4.82
N VAL A 179 4.94 7.96 -5.85
CA VAL A 179 4.30 8.13 -7.17
C VAL A 179 4.00 6.77 -7.80
N HIS A 180 4.99 5.88 -7.87
CA HIS A 180 4.85 4.59 -8.53
C HIS A 180 3.91 3.64 -7.76
N THR A 181 3.88 3.72 -6.44
CA THR A 181 2.95 2.93 -5.61
C THR A 181 1.51 3.40 -5.81
N ILE A 182 1.29 4.72 -5.79
CA ILE A 182 -0.02 5.31 -6.11
C ILE A 182 -0.42 4.92 -7.53
N GLN A 183 0.50 5.04 -8.50
CA GLN A 183 0.24 4.65 -9.89
C GLN A 183 -0.13 3.17 -10.01
N LEU A 184 0.58 2.26 -9.33
CA LEU A 184 0.26 0.83 -9.32
C LEU A 184 -1.12 0.54 -8.70
N ILE A 185 -1.44 1.21 -7.60
CA ILE A 185 -2.77 1.09 -6.96
C ILE A 185 -3.85 1.59 -7.94
N CYS A 186 -3.66 2.76 -8.54
CA CYS A 186 -4.57 3.30 -9.54
C CYS A 186 -4.69 2.39 -10.77
N SER A 187 -3.60 1.83 -11.28
CA SER A 187 -3.58 0.88 -12.39
C SER A 187 -4.30 -0.42 -12.05
N TYR A 188 -4.09 -0.97 -10.85
CA TYR A 188 -4.81 -2.16 -10.39
C TYR A 188 -6.31 -1.89 -10.32
N ILE A 189 -6.72 -0.79 -9.68
CA ILE A 189 -8.12 -0.36 -9.62
C ILE A 189 -8.69 -0.22 -11.03
N THR A 190 -7.95 0.43 -11.94
CA THR A 190 -8.37 0.59 -13.34
C THR A 190 -8.49 -0.76 -14.06
N SER A 191 -7.60 -1.71 -13.81
CA SER A 191 -7.64 -3.04 -14.42
C SER A 191 -8.84 -3.85 -13.95
N VAL A 192 -9.13 -3.87 -12.64
CA VAL A 192 -10.30 -4.53 -12.07
C VAL A 192 -11.59 -3.85 -12.54
N CYS A 193 -11.54 -2.53 -12.80
CA CYS A 193 -12.64 -1.76 -13.37
C CYS A 193 -12.80 -1.89 -14.89
N GLY A 194 -11.74 -2.22 -15.63
CA GLY A 194 -11.72 -2.17 -17.09
C GLY A 194 -12.01 -3.48 -17.82
N THR A 195 -12.21 -4.60 -17.11
CA THR A 195 -12.34 -5.94 -17.72
C THR A 195 -13.70 -6.29 -18.34
N GLU A 196 -14.63 -5.34 -18.54
CA GLU A 196 -15.93 -5.63 -19.18
C GLU A 196 -15.98 -5.42 -20.71
N ASN A 197 -14.85 -5.19 -21.39
CA ASN A 197 -14.83 -5.05 -22.86
C ASN A 197 -14.00 -6.13 -23.58
N ARG A 198 -13.91 -7.34 -23.04
CA ARG A 198 -13.42 -8.52 -23.78
C ARG A 198 -14.26 -9.75 -23.47
N VAL A 199 -15.46 -9.80 -24.06
CA VAL A 199 -16.14 -11.04 -24.45
C VAL A 199 -16.53 -10.87 -25.92
#